data_AF-A0A1F2YPV2-F1
#
_entry.id   AF-A0A1F2YPV2-F1
#
_cell.length_a   1.000
_cell.length_b   1.000
_cell.length_c   1.000
_cell.angle_alpha   90.00
_cell.angle_beta   90.00
_cell.angle_gamma   90.00
#
_symmetry.space_group_name_H-M   'P 1'
#
loop_
_entity.id
_entity.type
_entity.pdbx_description
1 polymer ?
#
loop_
_entity_poly.entity_id
_entity_poly.type
_entity_poly.pdbx_seq_one_letter_code
_entity_poly.pdbx_strand_id
1 'polypeptide(L)'
;MRKTVLMACLGITFLASPAFAGSVENLERERAELVATMLDPGLSAAERQETLAAGARRLVDFERMVLRDRTLPGRETPAVKMAFANDDLTFLVLASGEKGLWIVDHWLDHMGLSSASLETARRGRR
;
A
#
# COMPACT_ATOMS: atom_id res chain seq x y z
N MET A 1 8.38 -8.63 -61.33
CA MET A 1 7.12 -7.84 -61.25
C MET A 1 6.70 -7.79 -59.78
N ARG A 2 6.90 -6.65 -59.12
CA ARG A 2 6.66 -6.43 -57.68
C ARG A 2 5.14 -6.34 -57.44
N LYS A 3 4.57 -7.28 -56.67
CA LYS A 3 3.20 -7.15 -56.14
C LYS A 3 3.31 -6.54 -54.75
N THR A 4 2.85 -5.30 -54.63
CA THR A 4 2.72 -4.50 -53.41
C THR A 4 1.78 -5.20 -52.44
N VAL A 5 2.29 -5.61 -51.27
CA VAL A 5 1.48 -6.10 -50.16
C VAL A 5 0.97 -4.88 -49.40
N LEU A 6 -0.31 -4.57 -49.55
CA LEU A 6 -0.99 -3.53 -48.76
C LEU A 6 -1.35 -4.14 -47.40
N MET A 7 -0.52 -3.88 -46.40
CA MET A 7 -0.71 -4.30 -45.01
C MET A 7 -1.76 -3.39 -44.36
N ALA A 8 -2.99 -3.88 -44.24
CA ALA A 8 -4.04 -3.23 -43.48
C ALA A 8 -3.77 -3.40 -41.98
N CYS A 9 -3.20 -2.37 -41.33
CA CYS A 9 -3.09 -2.32 -39.88
C CYS A 9 -4.48 -2.08 -39.28
N LEU A 10 -5.12 -3.15 -38.81
CA LEU A 10 -6.32 -3.10 -38.00
C LEU A 10 -5.94 -2.53 -36.63
N GLY A 11 -6.28 -1.26 -36.39
CA GLY A 11 -6.06 -0.61 -35.10
C GLY A 11 -6.94 -1.24 -34.02
N ILE A 12 -6.34 -2.04 -33.14
CA ILE A 12 -6.99 -2.52 -31.93
C ILE A 12 -7.01 -1.36 -30.95
N THR A 13 -8.12 -0.63 -30.88
CA THR A 13 -8.41 0.24 -29.74
C THR A 13 -8.73 -0.64 -28.54
N PHE A 14 -7.75 -0.84 -27.67
CA PHE A 14 -8.01 -1.42 -26.35
C PHE A 14 -8.92 -0.46 -25.57
N LEU A 15 -10.22 -0.78 -25.51
CA LEU A 15 -11.11 -0.18 -24.53
C LEU A 15 -10.67 -0.68 -23.16
N ALA A 16 -9.92 0.14 -22.43
CA ALA A 16 -9.56 -0.12 -21.05
C ALA A 16 -10.87 -0.23 -20.24
N SER A 17 -11.24 -1.45 -19.85
CA SER A 17 -12.33 -1.65 -18.89
C SER A 17 -11.90 -1.06 -17.56
N PRO A 18 -12.76 -0.28 -16.86
CA PRO A 18 -12.42 0.21 -15.54
C PRO A 18 -12.16 -0.99 -14.64
N ALA A 19 -10.93 -1.11 -14.13
CA ALA A 19 -10.59 -2.12 -13.15
C ALA A 19 -11.39 -1.81 -11.88
N PHE A 20 -12.40 -2.62 -11.58
CA PHE A 20 -13.20 -2.49 -10.37
C PHE A 20 -12.37 -3.03 -9.19
N ALA A 21 -11.67 -2.15 -8.49
CA ALA A 21 -10.96 -2.49 -7.27
C ALA A 21 -11.97 -2.70 -6.12
N GLY A 22 -11.84 -3.80 -5.39
CA GLY A 22 -12.61 -4.05 -4.17
C GLY A 22 -12.09 -3.19 -3.01
N SER A 23 -12.75 -3.31 -1.85
CA SER A 23 -12.37 -2.57 -0.64
C SER A 23 -10.90 -2.82 -0.25
N VAL A 24 -10.44 -4.08 -0.30
CA VAL A 24 -9.07 -4.47 0.02
C VAL A 24 -8.06 -3.91 -0.98
N GLU A 25 -8.33 -3.96 -2.28
CA GLU A 25 -7.41 -3.43 -3.29
C GLU A 25 -7.27 -1.90 -3.21
N ASN A 26 -8.34 -1.20 -2.80
CA ASN A 26 -8.29 0.24 -2.56
C ASN A 26 -7.50 0.56 -1.28
N LEU A 27 -7.71 -0.21 -0.22
CA LEU A 27 -6.94 -0.09 1.03
C LEU A 27 -5.44 -0.25 0.77
N GLU A 28 -5.04 -1.33 0.09
CA GLU A 28 -3.63 -1.62 -0.18
C GLU A 28 -2.97 -0.55 -1.05
N ARG A 29 -3.72 0.10 -1.95
CA ARG A 29 -3.23 1.23 -2.74
C ARG A 29 -2.91 2.45 -1.87
N GLU A 30 -3.86 2.89 -1.03
CA GLU A 30 -3.63 4.04 -0.14
C GLU A 30 -2.51 3.72 0.87
N ARG A 31 -2.44 2.49 1.37
CA ARG A 31 -1.36 2.06 2.26
C ARG A 31 0.00 2.15 1.58
N ALA A 32 0.10 1.70 0.33
CA ALA A 32 1.34 1.81 -0.45
C ALA A 32 1.75 3.28 -0.67
N GLU A 33 0.79 4.17 -0.93
CA GLU A 33 1.05 5.62 -1.05
C GLU A 33 1.50 6.24 0.29
N LEU A 34 0.91 5.81 1.40
CA LEU A 34 1.34 6.26 2.74
C LEU A 34 2.79 5.82 3.02
N VAL A 35 3.13 4.56 2.76
CA VAL A 35 4.51 4.04 2.92
C VAL A 35 5.48 4.75 1.99
N ALA A 36 5.08 5.02 0.74
CA ALA A 36 5.92 5.78 -0.19
C ALA A 36 6.22 7.19 0.34
N THR A 37 5.22 7.85 0.95
CA THR A 37 5.39 9.16 1.60
C THR A 37 6.35 9.08 2.78
N MET A 38 6.30 8.01 3.60
CA MET A 38 7.22 7.83 4.72
C MET A 38 8.68 7.78 4.25
N LEU A 39 8.92 7.13 3.11
CA LEU A 39 10.25 6.84 2.58
C LEU A 39 10.72 7.86 1.52
N ASP A 40 9.94 8.89 1.22
CA ASP A 40 10.29 9.88 0.19
C ASP A 40 11.46 10.78 0.65
N PRO A 41 12.63 10.71 -0.02
CA PRO A 41 13.77 11.57 0.31
C PRO A 41 13.60 13.02 -0.17
N GLY A 42 12.63 13.28 -1.06
CA GLY A 42 12.33 14.60 -1.60
C GLY A 42 11.51 15.49 -0.66
N LEU A 43 10.89 14.93 0.38
CA LEU A 43 10.09 15.67 1.35
C LEU A 43 10.94 16.16 2.53
N SER A 44 10.75 17.42 2.93
CA SER A 44 11.23 17.88 4.23
C SER A 44 10.50 17.16 5.38
N ALA A 45 11.04 17.24 6.59
CA ALA A 45 10.41 16.61 7.75
C ALA A 45 8.99 17.17 8.03
N ALA A 46 8.79 18.47 7.84
CA ALA A 46 7.50 19.11 8.04
C ALA A 46 6.47 18.69 6.97
N GLU A 47 6.86 18.72 5.69
CA GLU A 47 5.99 18.30 4.58
C GLU A 47 5.63 16.82 4.68
N ARG A 48 6.59 15.97 5.06
CA ARG A 48 6.34 14.54 5.31
C ARG A 48 5.31 14.36 6.41
N GLN A 49 5.47 15.05 7.54
CA GLN A 49 4.53 14.93 8.66
C GLN A 49 3.11 15.37 8.28
N GLU A 50 2.97 16.48 7.56
CA GLU A 50 1.67 16.97 7.10
C GLU A 50 1.01 15.99 6.11
N THR A 51 1.79 15.52 5.14
CA THR A 51 1.31 14.58 4.11
C THR A 51 0.92 13.24 4.72
N LEU A 52 1.73 12.72 5.66
CA LEU A 52 1.42 11.51 6.42
C LEU A 52 0.15 11.65 7.25
N ALA A 53 -0.05 12.80 7.92
CA ALA A 53 -1.28 13.02 8.69
C ALA A 53 -2.52 13.05 7.79
N ALA A 54 -2.42 13.62 6.59
CA ALA A 54 -3.50 13.60 5.60
C ALA A 54 -3.77 12.19 5.06
N GLY A 55 -2.72 11.44 4.71
CA GLY A 55 -2.82 10.06 4.25
C GLY A 55 -3.37 9.11 5.32
N ALA A 56 -2.94 9.25 6.57
CA ALA A 56 -3.42 8.42 7.68
C ALA A 56 -4.93 8.57 7.90
N ARG A 57 -5.48 9.78 7.76
CA ARG A 57 -6.92 10.01 7.83
C ARG A 57 -7.68 9.26 6.72
N ARG A 58 -7.18 9.34 5.48
CA ARG A 58 -7.77 8.61 4.35
C ARG A 58 -7.65 7.09 4.52
N LEU A 59 -6.49 6.62 4.97
CA LEU A 59 -6.22 5.21 5.17
C LEU A 59 -7.18 4.60 6.20
N VAL A 60 -7.43 5.30 7.33
CA VAL A 60 -8.43 4.88 8.32
C VAL A 60 -9.82 4.69 7.73
N ASP A 61 -10.22 5.55 6.79
CA ASP A 61 -11.52 5.42 6.16
C ASP A 61 -11.58 4.15 5.29
N PHE A 62 -10.52 3.84 4.54
CA PHE A 62 -10.42 2.58 3.80
C PHE A 62 -10.35 1.35 4.71
N GLU A 63 -9.64 1.43 5.83
CA GLU A 63 -9.58 0.35 6.83
C GLU A 63 -10.98 0.06 7.37
N ARG A 64 -11.73 1.10 7.71
CA ARG A 64 -13.14 0.99 8.13
C ARG A 64 -14.05 0.46 7.02
N MET A 65 -13.80 0.83 5.76
CA MET A 65 -14.54 0.28 4.62
C MET A 65 -14.33 -1.22 4.49
N VAL A 66 -13.07 -1.69 4.57
CA VAL A 66 -12.74 -3.13 4.54
C VAL A 66 -13.41 -3.87 5.70
N LEU A 67 -13.31 -3.36 6.94
CA LEU A 67 -13.93 -3.99 8.10
C LEU A 67 -15.47 -4.06 8.02
N ARG A 68 -16.09 -3.17 7.24
CA ARG A 68 -17.55 -3.11 7.05
C ARG A 68 -18.03 -3.81 5.77
N ASP A 69 -17.11 -4.27 4.92
CA ASP A 69 -17.45 -4.87 3.64
C ASP A 69 -18.01 -6.29 3.83
N ARG A 70 -19.33 -6.40 3.69
CA ARG A 70 -20.08 -7.65 3.85
C ARG A 70 -19.84 -8.65 2.71
N THR A 71 -19.13 -8.27 1.65
CA THR A 71 -18.82 -9.13 0.50
C THR A 71 -17.50 -9.89 0.66
N LEU A 72 -16.69 -9.55 1.66
CA LEU A 72 -15.41 -10.20 1.94
C LEU A 72 -15.54 -11.61 2.56
N PRO A 73 -16.50 -11.89 3.46
CA PRO A 73 -16.69 -13.25 3.96
C PRO A 73 -16.95 -14.24 2.82
N GLY A 74 -16.12 -15.29 2.72
CA GLY A 74 -16.18 -16.29 1.65
C GLY A 74 -15.47 -15.90 0.34
N ARG A 75 -14.91 -14.68 0.25
CA ARG A 75 -14.09 -14.24 -0.89
C ARG A 75 -12.64 -14.66 -0.69
N GLU A 76 -12.22 -15.70 -1.40
CA GLU A 76 -10.90 -16.32 -1.22
C GLU A 76 -9.79 -15.78 -2.14
N THR A 77 -9.87 -14.52 -2.59
CA THR A 77 -8.79 -13.97 -3.42
C THR A 77 -7.48 -13.90 -2.63
N PRO A 78 -6.31 -14.08 -3.29
CA PRO A 78 -5.02 -13.97 -2.61
C PRO A 78 -4.84 -12.65 -1.87
N ALA A 79 -5.34 -11.54 -2.42
CA ALA A 79 -5.28 -10.23 -1.78
C ALA A 79 -6.04 -10.20 -0.44
N VAL A 80 -7.27 -10.75 -0.40
CA VAL A 80 -8.06 -10.82 0.84
C VAL A 80 -7.38 -11.74 1.86
N LYS A 81 -6.88 -12.90 1.43
CA LYS A 81 -6.15 -13.82 2.33
C LYS A 81 -4.92 -13.16 2.94
N MET A 82 -4.12 -12.45 2.14
CA MET A 82 -2.92 -11.78 2.61
C MET A 82 -3.24 -10.60 3.55
N ALA A 83 -4.28 -9.83 3.22
CA ALA A 83 -4.72 -8.69 4.02
C ALA A 83 -5.11 -9.10 5.45
N PHE A 84 -5.86 -10.18 5.61
CA PHE A 84 -6.25 -10.67 6.93
C PHE A 84 -5.20 -11.57 7.60
N ALA A 85 -4.24 -12.11 6.85
CA ALA A 85 -3.10 -12.84 7.44
C ALA A 85 -2.02 -11.90 8.01
N ASN A 86 -2.01 -10.62 7.61
CA ASN A 86 -1.05 -9.60 8.05
C ASN A 86 -1.80 -8.35 8.52
N ASP A 87 -2.77 -8.54 9.41
CA ASP A 87 -3.69 -7.52 9.89
C ASP A 87 -2.99 -6.28 10.50
N ASP A 88 -1.93 -6.48 11.27
CA ASP A 88 -1.10 -5.41 11.86
C ASP A 88 -0.52 -4.45 10.80
N LEU A 89 -0.20 -4.96 9.61
CA LEU A 89 0.31 -4.17 8.49
C LEU A 89 -0.81 -3.66 7.59
N THR A 90 -1.85 -4.45 7.37
CA THR A 90 -2.97 -4.07 6.49
C THR A 90 -3.82 -2.98 7.13
N PHE A 91 -4.14 -3.09 8.42
CA PHE A 91 -4.86 -2.09 9.21
C PHE A 91 -3.88 -1.21 9.99
N LEU A 92 -2.88 -0.70 9.28
CA LEU A 92 -1.71 -0.04 9.85
C LEU A 92 -2.06 1.07 10.83
N VAL A 93 -3.01 1.95 10.50
CA VAL A 93 -3.31 3.12 11.35
C VAL A 93 -4.08 2.70 12.59
N LEU A 94 -5.09 1.85 12.44
CA LEU A 94 -5.81 1.28 13.58
C LEU A 94 -4.87 0.49 14.50
N ALA A 95 -4.05 -0.42 13.96
CA ALA A 95 -3.11 -1.22 14.74
C ALA A 95 -2.06 -0.35 15.47
N SER A 96 -1.54 0.69 14.81
CA SER A 96 -0.64 1.67 15.44
C SER A 96 -1.32 2.39 16.61
N GLY A 97 -2.58 2.81 16.41
CA GLY A 97 -3.38 3.47 17.43
C GLY A 97 -3.68 2.58 18.63
N GLU A 98 -3.99 1.29 18.40
CA GLU A 98 -4.20 0.30 19.45
C GLU A 98 -2.94 0.04 20.29
N LYS A 99 -1.77 0.07 19.65
CA LYS A 99 -0.47 -0.11 20.31
C LYS A 99 0.11 1.17 20.88
N GLY A 100 -0.49 2.33 20.60
CA GLY A 100 0.02 3.64 21.03
C GLY A 100 1.35 4.02 20.37
N LEU A 101 1.64 3.50 19.19
CA LEU A 101 2.88 3.76 18.43
C LEU A 101 2.64 4.78 17.33
N TRP A 102 3.70 5.49 16.93
CA TRP A 102 3.65 6.24 15.68
C TRP A 102 3.55 5.27 14.51
N ILE A 103 2.80 5.65 13.47
CA ILE A 103 2.56 4.80 12.29
C ILE A 103 3.88 4.32 11.66
N VAL A 104 4.85 5.23 11.58
CA VAL A 104 6.19 4.93 11.01
C VAL A 104 6.92 3.92 11.88
N ASP A 105 6.90 4.11 13.21
CA ASP A 105 7.59 3.23 14.15
C ASP A 105 6.97 1.83 14.14
N HIS A 106 5.64 1.72 14.18
CA HIS A 106 4.94 0.43 14.09
C HIS A 106 5.22 -0.29 12.76
N TRP A 107 5.25 0.43 11.64
CA TRP A 107 5.61 -0.16 10.35
C TRP A 107 7.07 -0.65 10.33
N LEU A 108 8.01 0.16 10.80
CA LEU A 108 9.43 -0.19 10.85
C LEU A 108 9.69 -1.38 11.78
N ASP A 109 9.09 -1.38 12.98
CA ASP A 109 9.19 -2.48 13.93
C ASP A 109 8.69 -3.79 13.32
N HIS A 110 7.57 -3.76 12.60
CA HIS A 110 7.04 -4.93 11.92
C HIS A 110 7.93 -5.41 10.76
N MET A 111 8.67 -4.49 10.12
CA MET A 111 9.72 -4.82 9.15
C MET A 111 11.02 -5.33 9.81
N GLY A 112 11.06 -5.43 11.15
CA GLY A 112 12.23 -5.86 11.91
C GLY A 112 13.26 -4.75 12.15
N LEU A 113 12.90 -3.50 11.91
CA LEU A 113 13.74 -2.31 12.04
C LEU A 113 13.35 -1.49 13.27
N SER A 114 13.57 -2.06 14.45
CA SER A 114 13.43 -1.34 15.73
C SER A 114 14.67 -0.56 16.11
N SER A 115 14.56 0.44 16.99
CA SER A 115 15.72 1.17 17.52
C SER A 115 16.78 0.22 18.11
N ALA A 116 16.35 -0.80 18.86
CA ALA A 116 17.25 -1.82 19.42
C ALA A 116 17.96 -2.64 18.32
N SER A 117 17.25 -2.99 17.24
CA SER A 117 17.86 -3.68 16.10
C SER A 117 18.90 -2.81 15.39
N LEU A 118 18.65 -1.49 15.27
CA LEU A 118 19.55 -0.53 14.64
C LEU A 118 20.79 -0.25 15.48
N GLU A 119 20.66 -0.16 16.81
CA GLU A 119 21.79 0.04 17.72
C GLU A 119 22.72 -1.19 17.78
N THR A 120 22.13 -2.39 17.71
CA THR A 120 22.90 -3.64 17.67
C THR A 120 23.45 -3.96 16.28
N ALA A 121 22.95 -3.32 15.23
CA ALA A 121 23.42 -3.49 13.86
C ALA A 121 24.86 -2.99 13.71
N ARG A 122 25.82 -3.91 13.83
CA ARG A 122 27.23 -3.62 13.60
C ARG A 122 27.45 -3.35 12.10
N ARG A 123 27.82 -2.12 11.76
CA ARG A 123 28.20 -1.72 10.39
C ARG A 123 29.39 -2.59 9.93
N GLY A 124 29.10 -3.64 9.17
CA GLY A 124 30.13 -4.43 8.49
C GLY A 124 30.79 -3.54 7.44
N ARG A 125 32.04 -3.13 7.68
CA ARG A 125 32.87 -2.51 6.65
C ARG A 125 33.05 -3.56 5.54
N ARG A 126 32.40 -3.35 4.39
CA ARG A 126 32.81 -3.91 3.12
C ARG A 126 33.50 -2.80 2.34
#